data_AF-A0AAN9WQP0-F1
#
_entry.id   AF-A0AAN9WQP0-F1
#
_cell.length_a   1.000
_cell.length_b   1.000
_cell.length_c   1.000
_cell.angle_alpha   90.00
_cell.angle_beta   90.00
_cell.angle_gamma   90.00
#
_symmetry.space_group_name_H-M   'P 1'
#
loop_
_entity.id
_entity.type
_entity.pdbx_description
1 polymer ?
#
loop_
_entity_poly.entity_id
_entity_poly.type
_entity_poly.pdbx_seq_one_letter_code
_entity_poly.pdbx_strand_id
1 'polypeptide(L)'
;MHSQSAFDDQPDDGPSRCSTILYYTWKVCTCLFSHVLLVSMVVTYCIMGAFMFRHLEAENEIKVKKNISKIRNNVTSDLWWLTESSKVLVEENWTLQVEMRLADFEKELVRCMKSDGWDGSEDVGAVQWTLSGALFYSIIVITTIGYGHIAPKTHWGKVVTIFYAILGIPLMLLCLSNIGDLMAHSFRFLYWRVCCYVCTRRPKRPPPPPFRRGRSVRAPARSQSAR
;
A
#
# COMPACT_ATOMS: atom_id res chain seq x y z
N MET A 1 41.34 -30.24 -64.13
CA MET A 1 41.67 -29.50 -62.90
C MET A 1 41.61 -28.02 -63.22
N HIS A 2 40.48 -27.36 -62.92
CA HIS A 2 40.47 -25.99 -62.39
C HIS A 2 39.06 -25.74 -61.81
N SER A 3 39.05 -25.64 -60.49
CA SER A 3 37.94 -25.46 -59.56
C SER A 3 37.20 -24.13 -59.77
N GLN A 4 35.86 -24.19 -59.82
CA GLN A 4 34.89 -23.66 -58.83
C GLN A 4 34.83 -22.13 -58.64
N SER A 5 33.77 -21.55 -59.20
CA SER A 5 32.79 -20.66 -58.56
C SER A 5 33.26 -19.83 -57.36
N ALA A 6 33.61 -18.57 -57.63
CA ALA A 6 33.50 -17.49 -56.65
C ALA A 6 32.02 -17.07 -56.59
N PHE A 7 31.26 -17.66 -55.67
CA PHE A 7 29.90 -17.26 -55.32
C PHE A 7 29.97 -16.65 -53.91
N ASP A 8 29.81 -15.33 -53.88
CA ASP A 8 29.48 -14.45 -52.74
C ASP A 8 29.69 -15.00 -51.31
N ASP A 9 30.86 -14.71 -50.73
CA ASP A 9 31.02 -14.60 -49.28
C ASP A 9 30.51 -13.21 -48.84
N GLN A 10 29.20 -13.08 -48.66
CA GLN A 10 28.64 -11.94 -47.94
C GLN A 10 28.78 -12.21 -46.43
N PRO A 11 29.47 -11.35 -45.66
CA PRO A 11 29.57 -11.56 -44.22
C PRO A 11 28.16 -11.48 -43.61
N ASP A 12 27.76 -12.55 -42.93
CA ASP A 12 26.58 -12.60 -42.08
C ASP A 12 26.80 -11.63 -40.91
N ASP A 13 26.36 -10.39 -41.06
CA ASP A 13 26.37 -9.36 -40.03
C ASP A 13 25.36 -9.75 -38.93
N GLY A 14 25.79 -10.66 -38.05
CA GLY A 14 25.11 -10.95 -36.80
C GLY A 14 24.87 -9.64 -36.01
N PRO A 15 23.75 -9.50 -35.29
CA PRO A 15 23.32 -8.22 -34.75
C PRO A 15 24.40 -7.60 -33.87
N SER A 16 24.85 -6.40 -34.26
CA SER A 16 25.86 -5.62 -33.53
C SER A 16 25.56 -5.56 -32.02
N ARG A 17 26.61 -5.53 -31.18
CA ARG A 17 26.44 -5.44 -29.71
C ARG A 17 25.57 -4.23 -29.30
N CYS A 18 25.58 -3.18 -30.12
CA CYS A 18 24.75 -1.99 -29.96
C CYS A 18 23.25 -2.26 -30.21
N SER A 19 22.89 -3.00 -31.27
CA SER A 19 21.48 -3.37 -31.53
C SER A 19 20.95 -4.36 -30.49
N THR A 20 21.80 -5.24 -29.97
CA THR A 20 21.47 -6.12 -28.85
C THR A 20 21.21 -5.31 -27.57
N ILE A 21 22.09 -4.35 -27.22
CA ILE A 21 21.91 -3.48 -26.05
C ILE A 21 20.65 -2.61 -26.19
N LEU A 22 20.40 -2.02 -27.36
CA LEU A 22 19.19 -1.22 -27.65
C LEU A 22 17.90 -2.05 -27.55
N TYR A 23 17.92 -3.31 -28.02
CA TYR A 23 16.80 -4.23 -27.89
C TYR A 23 16.53 -4.62 -26.43
N TYR A 24 17.59 -4.90 -25.65
CA TYR A 24 17.46 -5.19 -24.21
C TYR A 24 17.02 -3.97 -23.40
N THR A 25 17.54 -2.77 -23.67
CA THR A 25 17.07 -1.54 -23.00
C THR A 25 15.64 -1.21 -23.37
N TRP A 26 15.24 -1.37 -24.64
CA TRP A 26 13.85 -1.21 -25.06
C TRP A 26 12.93 -2.23 -24.36
N LYS A 27 13.29 -3.52 -24.33
CA LYS A 27 12.51 -4.55 -23.60
C LYS A 27 12.41 -4.26 -22.10
N VAL A 28 13.50 -3.81 -21.47
CA VAL A 28 13.51 -3.42 -20.05
C VAL A 28 12.63 -2.19 -19.83
N CYS A 29 12.68 -1.18 -20.71
CA CYS A 29 11.79 -0.03 -20.66
C CYS A 29 10.32 -0.43 -20.84
N THR A 30 9.98 -1.32 -21.78
CA THR A 30 8.60 -1.79 -21.98
C THR A 30 8.10 -2.59 -20.77
N CYS A 31 8.95 -3.42 -20.16
CA CYS A 31 8.60 -4.17 -18.94
C CYS A 31 8.38 -3.23 -17.75
N LEU A 32 9.32 -2.31 -17.48
CA LEU A 32 9.20 -1.32 -16.43
C LEU A 32 7.99 -0.41 -16.65
N PHE A 33 7.72 -0.01 -17.90
CA PHE A 33 6.55 0.77 -18.26
C PHE A 33 5.25 0.03 -17.95
N SER A 34 5.17 -1.29 -18.21
CA SER A 34 4.00 -2.10 -17.85
C SER A 34 3.76 -2.14 -16.34
N HIS A 35 4.81 -2.26 -15.52
CA HIS A 35 4.68 -2.25 -14.06
C HIS A 35 4.30 -0.86 -13.53
N VAL A 36 4.95 0.20 -14.02
CA VAL A 36 4.68 1.59 -13.63
C VAL A 36 3.27 2.01 -14.05
N LEU A 37 2.83 1.60 -15.25
CA LEU A 37 1.50 1.89 -15.76
C LEU A 37 0.42 1.27 -14.86
N LEU A 38 0.62 0.03 -14.41
CA LEU A 38 -0.36 -0.66 -13.57
C LEU A 38 -0.47 0.01 -12.19
N VAL A 39 0.66 0.31 -11.55
CA VAL A 39 0.66 1.04 -10.27
C VAL A 39 0.03 2.43 -10.43
N SER A 40 0.36 3.15 -11.50
CA SER A 40 -0.24 4.45 -11.81
C SER A 40 -1.77 4.35 -12.02
N MET A 41 -2.24 3.29 -12.68
CA MET A 41 -3.67 3.03 -12.86
C MET A 41 -4.38 2.81 -11.53
N VAL A 42 -3.79 2.06 -10.60
CA VAL A 42 -4.36 1.90 -9.25
C VAL A 42 -4.39 3.23 -8.50
N VAL A 43 -3.30 4.00 -8.53
CA VAL A 43 -3.21 5.29 -7.83
C VAL A 43 -4.26 6.27 -8.36
N THR A 44 -4.41 6.39 -9.68
CA THR A 44 -5.43 7.25 -10.29
C THR A 44 -6.84 6.76 -9.97
N TYR A 45 -7.08 5.45 -9.93
CA TYR A 45 -8.35 4.86 -9.50
C TYR A 45 -8.69 5.18 -8.04
N CYS A 46 -7.71 5.17 -7.13
CA CYS A 46 -7.89 5.59 -5.74
C CYS A 46 -8.22 7.08 -5.62
N ILE A 47 -7.54 7.93 -6.39
CA ILE A 47 -7.78 9.39 -6.40
C ILE A 47 -9.19 9.69 -6.92
N MET A 48 -9.61 9.04 -8.01
CA MET A 48 -10.97 9.16 -8.55
C MET A 48 -12.02 8.71 -7.51
N GLY A 49 -11.79 7.58 -6.85
CA GLY A 49 -12.61 7.12 -5.73
C GLY A 49 -12.71 8.16 -4.61
N ALA A 50 -11.59 8.77 -4.22
CA ALA A 50 -11.54 9.78 -3.17
C ALA A 50 -12.43 10.99 -3.48
N PHE A 51 -12.36 11.51 -4.70
CA PHE A 51 -13.24 12.61 -5.12
C PHE A 51 -14.71 12.21 -5.11
N MET A 52 -15.03 11.02 -5.62
CA MET A 52 -16.39 10.50 -5.69
C MET A 52 -17.00 10.32 -4.30
N PHE A 53 -16.33 9.62 -3.39
CA PHE A 53 -16.86 9.38 -2.04
C PHE A 53 -16.93 10.65 -1.19
N ARG A 54 -15.94 11.54 -1.32
CA ARG A 54 -16.01 12.86 -0.68
C ARG A 54 -17.23 13.63 -1.14
N HIS A 55 -17.52 13.64 -2.44
CA HIS A 55 -18.68 14.35 -2.98
C HIS A 55 -20.00 13.77 -2.47
N LEU A 56 -20.11 12.44 -2.38
CA LEU A 56 -21.33 11.76 -1.95
C LEU A 56 -21.61 11.86 -0.44
N GLU A 57 -20.57 11.82 0.40
CA GLU A 57 -20.74 11.64 1.84
C GLU A 57 -20.43 12.88 2.68
N ALA A 58 -19.58 13.81 2.22
CA ALA A 58 -19.15 14.96 3.04
C ALA A 58 -20.31 15.87 3.44
N GLU A 59 -21.27 16.11 2.54
CA GLU A 59 -22.45 16.90 2.91
C GLU A 59 -23.33 16.21 3.94
N ASN A 60 -23.49 14.88 3.82
CA ASN A 60 -24.31 14.11 4.75
C ASN A 60 -23.70 14.15 6.16
N GLU A 61 -22.39 13.95 6.28
CA GLU A 61 -21.68 14.04 7.56
C GLU A 61 -21.87 15.40 8.24
N ILE A 62 -21.73 16.50 7.48
CA ILE A 62 -21.94 17.86 8.01
C ILE A 62 -23.39 18.07 8.47
N LYS A 63 -24.37 17.55 7.72
CA LYS A 63 -25.79 17.65 8.08
C LYS A 63 -26.08 16.90 9.38
N VAL A 64 -25.51 15.71 9.56
CA VAL A 64 -25.66 14.90 10.78
C VAL A 64 -25.09 15.64 11.99
N LYS A 65 -23.85 16.15 11.90
CA LYS A 65 -23.22 16.90 13.01
C LYS A 65 -24.04 18.13 13.42
N LYS A 66 -24.56 18.90 12.45
CA LYS A 66 -25.44 20.04 12.72
C LYS A 66 -26.76 19.64 13.37
N ASN A 67 -27.33 18.49 12.99
CA ASN A 67 -28.58 18.02 13.58
C ASN A 67 -28.39 17.61 15.04
N ILE A 68 -27.29 16.96 15.39
CA ILE A 68 -26.99 16.60 16.80
C ILE A 68 -26.97 17.84 17.69
N SER A 69 -26.31 18.92 17.25
CA SER A 69 -26.25 20.14 18.06
C SER A 69 -27.63 20.77 18.27
N LYS A 70 -28.52 20.68 17.27
CA LYS A 70 -29.92 21.10 17.41
C LYS A 70 -30.69 20.25 18.40
N ILE A 71 -30.55 18.92 18.33
CA ILE A 71 -31.23 17.99 19.24
C ILE A 71 -30.78 18.28 20.69
N ARG A 72 -29.47 18.43 20.92
CA ARG A 72 -28.94 18.81 22.23
C ARG A 72 -29.52 20.14 22.73
N ASN A 73 -29.52 21.18 21.88
CA ASN A 73 -30.05 22.49 22.27
C ASN A 73 -31.54 22.44 22.57
N ASN A 74 -32.33 21.67 21.81
CA ASN A 74 -33.75 21.47 22.08
C ASN A 74 -33.99 20.83 23.44
N VAL A 75 -33.23 19.77 23.78
CA VAL A 75 -33.35 19.11 25.09
C VAL A 75 -32.95 20.07 26.21
N THR A 76 -31.87 20.82 26.05
CA THR A 76 -31.48 21.86 27.02
C THR A 76 -32.60 22.89 27.22
N SER A 77 -33.25 23.35 26.13
CA SER A 77 -34.37 24.28 26.20
C SER A 77 -35.62 23.66 26.85
N ASP A 78 -35.93 22.40 26.57
CA ASP A 78 -37.04 21.68 27.18
C ASP A 78 -36.83 21.52 28.69
N LEU A 79 -35.62 21.17 29.12
CA LEU A 79 -35.26 21.06 30.53
C LEU A 79 -35.31 22.41 31.25
N TRP A 80 -34.83 23.47 30.60
CA TRP A 80 -34.95 24.83 31.12
C TRP A 80 -36.41 25.23 31.29
N TRP A 81 -37.24 25.01 30.27
CA TRP A 81 -38.66 25.37 30.32
C TRP A 81 -39.44 24.56 31.35
N LEU A 82 -39.11 23.27 31.51
CA LEU A 82 -39.66 22.42 32.58
C LEU A 82 -39.34 22.98 33.97
N THR A 83 -38.11 23.45 34.16
CA THR A 83 -37.64 24.00 35.44
C THR A 83 -38.30 25.35 35.73
N GLU A 84 -38.31 26.25 34.74
CA GLU A 84 -38.88 27.60 34.87
C GLU A 84 -40.41 27.58 35.06
N SER A 85 -41.12 26.67 34.39
CA SER A 85 -42.58 26.55 34.49
C SER A 85 -43.06 25.97 35.83
N SER A 86 -42.14 25.38 36.61
CA SER A 86 -42.46 24.71 37.87
C SER A 86 -42.44 25.71 39.03
N LYS A 87 -43.63 26.13 39.51
CA LYS A 87 -43.76 27.06 40.66
C LYS A 87 -43.11 26.55 41.96
N VAL A 88 -43.06 25.23 42.15
CA VAL A 88 -42.38 24.54 43.27
C VAL A 88 -41.69 23.30 42.70
N LEU A 89 -40.38 23.20 42.90
CA LEU A 89 -39.58 22.06 42.46
C LEU A 89 -39.70 20.92 43.48
N VAL A 90 -40.51 19.92 43.14
CA VAL A 90 -40.58 18.64 43.88
C VAL A 90 -39.64 17.65 43.19
N GLU A 91 -38.65 17.18 43.94
CA GLU A 91 -37.55 16.35 43.42
C GLU A 91 -38.04 15.11 42.66
N GLU A 92 -38.98 14.32 43.20
CA GLU A 92 -39.44 13.09 42.54
C GLU A 92 -40.11 13.36 41.19
N ASN A 93 -41.06 14.30 41.13
CA ASN A 93 -41.80 14.57 39.89
C ASN A 93 -40.90 15.26 38.86
N TRP A 94 -40.02 16.17 39.29
CA TRP A 94 -39.06 16.80 38.39
C TRP A 94 -38.07 15.79 37.83
N THR A 95 -37.49 14.95 38.69
CA THR A 95 -36.53 13.91 38.27
C THR A 95 -37.17 12.94 37.27
N LEU A 96 -38.40 12.48 37.52
CA LEU A 96 -39.12 11.61 36.58
C LEU A 96 -39.33 12.27 35.21
N GLN A 97 -39.70 13.55 35.16
CA GLN A 97 -39.88 14.28 33.90
C GLN A 97 -38.56 14.49 33.15
N VAL A 98 -37.49 14.80 33.86
CA VAL A 98 -36.15 14.94 33.28
C VAL A 98 -35.66 13.62 32.72
N GLU A 99 -35.79 12.53 33.48
CA GLU A 99 -35.41 11.18 33.04
C GLU A 99 -36.14 10.77 31.77
N MET A 100 -37.45 11.05 31.66
CA MET A 100 -38.21 10.77 30.44
C MET A 100 -37.65 11.53 29.22
N ARG A 101 -37.35 12.83 29.37
CA ARG A 101 -36.79 13.66 28.28
C ARG A 101 -35.39 13.22 27.88
N LEU A 102 -34.58 12.85 28.87
CA LEU A 102 -33.22 12.36 28.66
C LEU A 102 -33.22 10.99 27.99
N ALA A 103 -34.16 10.11 28.33
CA ALA A 103 -34.33 8.81 27.69
C ALA A 103 -34.70 8.93 26.21
N ASP A 104 -35.55 9.91 25.85
CA ASP A 104 -35.88 10.16 24.44
C ASP A 104 -34.71 10.79 23.68
N PHE A 105 -33.94 11.66 24.32
CA PHE A 105 -32.69 12.18 23.77
C PHE A 105 -31.67 11.06 23.51
N GLU A 106 -31.47 10.16 24.48
CA GLU A 106 -30.56 9.03 24.37
C GLU A 106 -30.94 8.12 23.20
N LYS A 107 -32.23 7.78 23.05
CA LYS A 107 -32.72 7.00 21.91
C LYS A 107 -32.39 7.66 20.58
N GLU A 108 -32.58 8.98 20.49
CA GLU A 108 -32.30 9.73 19.27
C GLU A 108 -30.80 9.79 18.96
N LEU A 109 -29.94 9.96 19.98
CA LEU A 109 -28.49 9.88 19.81
C LEU A 109 -28.07 8.49 19.30
N VAL A 110 -28.57 7.42 19.90
CA VAL A 110 -28.26 6.04 19.48
C VAL A 110 -28.72 5.80 18.04
N ARG A 111 -29.87 6.35 17.63
CA ARG A 111 -30.35 6.31 16.25
C ARG A 111 -29.36 7.01 15.30
N CYS A 112 -28.91 8.21 15.65
CA CYS A 112 -27.96 8.97 14.84
C CYS A 112 -26.58 8.30 14.73
N MET A 113 -26.11 7.66 15.80
CA MET A 113 -24.86 6.89 15.79
C MET A 113 -24.96 5.67 14.85
N LYS A 114 -26.05 4.90 14.95
CA LYS A 114 -26.22 3.64 14.20
C LYS A 114 -26.57 3.87 12.73
N SER A 115 -27.54 4.74 12.45
CA SER A 115 -28.09 4.96 11.11
C SER A 115 -27.29 6.00 10.34
N ASP A 116 -27.14 7.18 10.96
CA ASP A 116 -26.72 8.39 10.24
C ASP A 116 -25.20 8.56 10.28
N GLY A 117 -24.51 7.78 11.12
CA GLY A 117 -23.05 7.71 11.20
C GLY A 117 -22.41 8.82 12.00
N TRP A 118 -23.09 9.30 13.05
CA TRP A 118 -22.50 10.27 13.96
C TRP A 118 -21.31 9.65 14.72
N ASP A 119 -20.18 10.37 14.72
CA ASP A 119 -18.89 9.95 15.28
C ASP A 119 -18.69 10.34 16.76
N GLY A 120 -19.69 10.95 17.38
CA GLY A 120 -19.61 11.46 18.75
C GLY A 120 -19.07 12.89 18.87
N SER A 121 -18.67 13.52 17.76
CA SER A 121 -18.20 14.91 17.73
C SER A 121 -19.22 15.83 17.07
N GLU A 122 -19.49 16.97 17.72
CA GLU A 122 -20.32 18.05 17.16
C GLU A 122 -19.51 19.08 16.37
N ASP A 123 -18.18 18.98 16.36
CA ASP A 123 -17.34 19.91 15.61
C ASP A 123 -17.51 19.69 14.10
N VAL A 124 -18.10 20.69 13.45
CA VAL A 124 -18.36 20.71 12.00
C VAL A 124 -17.06 20.86 11.19
N GLY A 125 -15.97 21.33 11.80
CA GLY A 125 -14.65 21.38 11.19
C GLY A 125 -13.94 20.02 11.17
N ALA A 126 -14.26 19.14 12.12
CA ALA A 126 -13.68 17.81 12.26
C ALA A 126 -14.52 16.76 11.51
N VAL A 127 -14.43 16.77 10.17
CA VAL A 127 -15.07 15.77 9.30
C VAL A 127 -14.11 14.65 8.92
N GLN A 128 -14.64 13.42 8.84
CA GLN A 128 -13.91 12.24 8.40
C GLN A 128 -13.80 12.19 6.88
N TRP A 129 -14.82 12.64 6.14
CA TRP A 129 -14.85 12.68 4.66
C TRP A 129 -14.05 13.86 4.07
N THR A 130 -12.82 14.04 4.54
CA THR A 130 -11.82 14.86 3.87
C THR A 130 -11.26 14.16 2.63
N LEU A 131 -10.48 14.85 1.80
CA LEU A 131 -9.83 14.20 0.64
C LEU A 131 -8.93 13.03 1.06
N SER A 132 -8.18 13.20 2.14
CA SER A 132 -7.33 12.16 2.71
C SER A 132 -8.15 11.02 3.31
N GLY A 133 -9.23 11.31 4.05
CA GLY A 133 -10.13 10.29 4.59
C GLY A 133 -10.83 9.49 3.50
N ALA A 134 -11.30 10.14 2.44
CA ALA A 134 -11.92 9.48 1.29
C ALA A 134 -10.92 8.67 0.45
N LEU A 135 -9.66 9.13 0.34
CA LEU A 135 -8.59 8.38 -0.29
C LEU A 135 -8.24 7.14 0.51
N PHE A 136 -8.12 7.27 1.83
CA PHE A 136 -7.92 6.15 2.73
C PHE A 136 -9.06 5.13 2.60
N TYR A 137 -10.31 5.61 2.61
CA TYR A 137 -11.49 4.76 2.36
C TYR A 137 -11.40 4.00 1.03
N SER A 138 -11.04 4.69 -0.06
CA SER A 138 -10.89 4.09 -1.38
C SER A 138 -9.84 2.97 -1.39
N ILE A 139 -8.70 3.20 -0.73
CA ILE A 139 -7.62 2.22 -0.59
C ILE A 139 -8.10 0.99 0.22
N ILE A 140 -8.72 1.19 1.39
CA ILE A 140 -9.16 0.06 2.23
C ILE A 140 -10.26 -0.79 1.57
N VAL A 141 -11.07 -0.20 0.69
CA VAL A 141 -12.08 -0.92 -0.10
C VAL A 141 -11.42 -1.83 -1.13
N ILE A 142 -10.52 -1.30 -1.97
CA ILE A 142 -9.86 -2.11 -3.02
C ILE A 142 -8.89 -3.14 -2.45
N THR A 143 -8.29 -2.85 -1.29
CA THR A 143 -7.42 -3.79 -0.56
C THR A 143 -8.19 -4.77 0.30
N THR A 144 -9.52 -4.65 0.37
CA THR A 144 -10.42 -5.53 1.14
C THR A 144 -10.11 -5.58 2.65
N ILE A 145 -9.43 -4.56 3.20
CA ILE A 145 -9.11 -4.50 4.63
C ILE A 145 -10.36 -4.19 5.45
N GLY A 146 -11.11 -3.16 5.06
CA GLY A 146 -12.43 -2.85 5.62
C GLY A 146 -12.48 -2.55 7.13
N TYR A 147 -11.69 -1.60 7.65
CA TYR A 147 -11.72 -1.21 9.07
C TYR A 147 -13.10 -0.79 9.60
N GLY A 148 -13.96 -0.23 8.74
CA GLY A 148 -15.32 0.16 9.10
C GLY A 148 -15.46 1.47 9.89
N HIS A 149 -14.36 2.15 10.25
CA HIS A 149 -14.41 3.43 10.97
C HIS A 149 -14.98 4.56 10.08
N ILE A 150 -14.63 4.56 8.79
CA ILE A 150 -15.24 5.39 7.76
C ILE A 150 -15.96 4.47 6.79
N ALA A 151 -17.26 4.67 6.64
CA ALA A 151 -18.10 3.92 5.70
C ALA A 151 -19.27 4.79 5.23
N PRO A 152 -19.67 4.68 3.95
CA PRO A 152 -20.74 5.48 3.39
C PRO A 152 -22.06 5.16 4.06
N LYS A 153 -22.78 6.19 4.48
CA LYS A 153 -24.08 6.08 5.13
C LYS A 153 -25.21 6.35 4.14
N THR A 154 -24.93 7.13 3.10
CA THR A 154 -25.92 7.42 2.06
C THR A 154 -26.24 6.17 1.22
N HIS A 155 -27.47 6.11 0.71
CA HIS A 155 -27.88 5.01 -0.17
C HIS A 155 -27.02 4.96 -1.44
N TRP A 156 -26.78 6.11 -2.07
CA TRP A 156 -25.94 6.24 -3.26
C TRP A 156 -24.48 5.88 -2.97
N GLY A 157 -23.92 6.33 -1.85
CA GLY A 157 -22.56 5.98 -1.44
C GLY A 157 -22.36 4.47 -1.32
N LYS A 158 -23.34 3.75 -0.73
CA LYS A 158 -23.31 2.28 -0.64
C LYS A 158 -23.34 1.59 -2.01
N VAL A 159 -24.24 2.03 -2.90
CA VAL A 159 -24.34 1.47 -4.25
C VAL A 159 -23.04 1.71 -5.04
N VAL A 160 -22.50 2.92 -4.97
CA VAL A 160 -21.23 3.28 -5.61
C VAL A 160 -20.08 2.45 -5.06
N THR A 161 -20.00 2.21 -3.75
CA THR A 161 -18.98 1.33 -3.16
C THR A 161 -19.03 -0.08 -3.74
N ILE A 162 -20.22 -0.65 -3.98
CA ILE A 162 -20.35 -1.99 -4.55
C ILE A 162 -19.73 -2.03 -5.95
N PHE A 163 -20.10 -1.11 -6.83
CA PHE A 163 -19.53 -1.04 -8.18
C PHE A 163 -18.02 -0.74 -8.16
N TYR A 164 -17.59 0.15 -7.25
CA TYR A 164 -16.18 0.48 -7.06
C TYR A 164 -15.35 -0.73 -6.60
N ALA A 165 -15.91 -1.58 -5.73
CA ALA A 165 -15.25 -2.81 -5.28
C ALA A 165 -15.15 -3.86 -6.40
N ILE A 166 -16.20 -4.02 -7.21
CA ILE A 166 -16.22 -4.99 -8.33
C ILE A 166 -15.07 -4.75 -9.31
N LEU A 167 -14.79 -3.48 -9.64
CA LEU A 167 -13.70 -3.11 -10.55
C LEU A 167 -12.34 -2.99 -9.83
N GLY A 168 -12.36 -2.49 -8.60
CA GLY A 168 -11.15 -2.19 -7.83
C GLY A 168 -10.43 -3.42 -7.30
N ILE A 169 -11.15 -4.46 -6.87
CA ILE A 169 -10.55 -5.67 -6.28
C ILE A 169 -9.71 -6.43 -7.32
N PRO A 170 -10.23 -6.78 -8.54
CA PRO A 170 -9.41 -7.44 -9.55
C PRO A 170 -8.19 -6.62 -9.96
N LEU A 171 -8.36 -5.30 -10.07
CA LEU A 171 -7.28 -4.37 -10.37
C LEU A 171 -6.19 -4.39 -9.29
N MET A 172 -6.58 -4.35 -8.01
CA MET A 172 -5.65 -4.42 -6.88
C MET A 172 -4.92 -5.77 -6.84
N LEU A 173 -5.62 -6.88 -7.10
CA LEU A 173 -5.01 -8.22 -7.15
C LEU A 173 -3.96 -8.34 -8.26
N LEU A 174 -4.25 -7.81 -9.45
CA LEU A 174 -3.29 -7.78 -10.55
C LEU A 174 -2.06 -6.94 -10.21
N CYS A 175 -2.26 -5.79 -9.55
CA CYS A 175 -1.18 -4.95 -9.04
C CYS A 175 -0.32 -5.69 -8.03
N LEU A 176 -0.95 -6.38 -7.07
CA LEU A 176 -0.24 -7.12 -6.03
C LEU A 176 0.59 -8.28 -6.60
N SER A 177 0.07 -8.99 -7.61
CA SER A 177 0.82 -10.04 -8.32
C SER A 177 2.08 -9.47 -8.95
N ASN A 178 1.95 -8.37 -9.69
CA ASN A 178 3.08 -7.73 -10.37
C ASN A 178 4.13 -7.18 -9.39
N ILE A 179 3.70 -6.60 -8.27
CA ILE A 179 4.60 -6.14 -7.21
C ILE A 179 5.27 -7.34 -6.53
N GLY A 180 4.53 -8.43 -6.31
CA GLY A 180 5.04 -9.67 -5.73
C GLY A 180 6.17 -10.27 -6.55
N ASP A 181 6.02 -10.34 -7.88
CA ASP A 181 7.05 -10.84 -8.78
C ASP A 181 8.32 -9.98 -8.77
N LEU A 182 8.17 -8.65 -8.78
CA LEU A 182 9.28 -7.71 -8.65
C LEU A 182 10.01 -7.92 -7.31
N MET A 183 9.26 -8.07 -6.22
CA MET A 183 9.80 -8.27 -4.88
C MET A 183 10.55 -9.60 -4.79
N ALA A 184 10.01 -10.67 -5.36
CA ALA A 184 10.65 -11.99 -5.43
C ALA A 184 11.95 -11.96 -6.24
N HIS A 185 11.97 -11.30 -7.41
CA HIS A 185 13.18 -11.11 -8.19
C HIS A 185 14.23 -10.30 -7.44
N SER A 186 13.82 -9.23 -6.76
CA SER A 186 14.69 -8.39 -5.94
C SER A 186 15.31 -9.18 -4.78
N PHE A 187 14.51 -10.01 -4.10
CA PHE A 187 15.00 -10.89 -3.04
C PHE A 187 15.94 -11.96 -3.57
N ARG A 188 15.65 -12.57 -4.72
CA ARG A 188 16.54 -13.58 -5.32
C ARG A 188 17.88 -12.97 -5.74
N PHE A 189 17.87 -11.76 -6.28
CA PHE A 189 19.08 -11.01 -6.61
C PHE A 189 19.89 -10.65 -5.35
N LEU A 190 19.22 -10.17 -4.30
CA LEU A 190 19.84 -9.87 -3.02
C LEU A 190 20.44 -11.12 -2.37
N TYR A 191 19.69 -12.22 -2.34
CA TYR A 191 20.14 -13.52 -1.83
C TYR A 191 21.36 -14.03 -2.59
N TRP A 192 21.33 -13.99 -3.93
CA TRP A 192 22.48 -14.34 -4.76
C TRP A 192 23.69 -13.46 -4.43
N ARG A 193 23.52 -12.13 -4.35
CA ARG A 193 24.60 -11.20 -4.01
C ARG A 193 25.20 -11.49 -2.63
N VAL A 194 24.37 -11.77 -1.62
CA VAL A 194 24.82 -12.04 -0.25
C VAL A 194 25.48 -13.42 -0.15
N CYS A 195 24.85 -14.48 -0.67
CA CYS A 195 25.42 -15.82 -0.65
C CYS A 195 26.69 -15.92 -1.49
N CYS A 196 26.75 -15.34 -2.69
CA CYS A 196 27.99 -15.30 -3.47
C CYS A 196 29.04 -14.42 -2.79
N TYR A 197 28.68 -13.30 -2.16
CA TYR A 197 29.64 -12.49 -1.39
C TYR A 197 30.22 -13.25 -0.19
N VAL A 198 29.42 -14.02 0.53
CA VAL A 198 29.86 -14.84 1.67
C VAL A 198 30.64 -16.08 1.21
N CYS A 199 30.19 -16.78 0.16
CA CYS A 199 30.86 -17.97 -0.36
C CYS A 199 32.14 -17.67 -1.17
N THR A 200 32.29 -16.47 -1.73
CA THR A 200 33.52 -16.06 -2.45
C THR A 200 34.52 -15.30 -1.57
N ARG A 201 34.19 -15.03 -0.29
CA ARG A 201 35.19 -14.57 0.68
C ARG A 201 36.25 -15.65 0.87
N ARG A 202 37.40 -15.48 0.22
CA ARG A 202 38.54 -16.38 0.35
C ARG A 202 38.99 -16.44 1.82
N PRO A 203 39.21 -17.62 2.41
CA PRO A 203 39.83 -17.70 3.73
C PRO A 203 41.20 -17.02 3.69
N LYS A 204 41.48 -16.14 4.66
CA LYS A 204 42.81 -15.50 4.80
C LYS A 204 43.85 -16.61 4.90
N ARG A 205 44.76 -16.70 3.93
CA ARG A 205 45.86 -17.67 3.95
C ARG A 205 46.74 -17.39 5.19
N PRO A 206 47.10 -18.42 5.98
CA PRO A 206 48.05 -18.24 7.08
C PRO A 206 49.41 -17.77 6.55
N PRO A 207 50.18 -16.97 7.32
CA PRO A 207 51.48 -16.49 6.89
C PRO A 207 52.45 -17.66 6.64
N PRO A 208 53.34 -17.55 5.64
CA PRO A 208 54.27 -18.63 5.31
C PRO A 208 55.27 -18.87 6.46
N PRO A 209 55.67 -20.13 6.69
CA PRO A 209 56.65 -20.46 7.72
C PRO A 209 58.05 -19.94 7.35
N PRO A 210 58.91 -19.62 8.34
CA PRO A 210 60.23 -19.07 8.08
C PRO A 210 61.14 -20.07 7.36
N PHE A 211 61.83 -19.59 6.33
CA PHE A 211 62.67 -20.37 5.42
C PHE A 211 63.92 -20.90 6.16
N ARG A 212 63.99 -22.21 6.45
CA ARG A 212 65.25 -22.84 6.92
C ARG A 212 66.18 -23.06 5.72
N ARG A 213 67.32 -22.35 5.69
CA ARG A 213 68.42 -22.59 4.73
C ARG A 213 69.06 -23.97 5.00
N GLY A 214 68.83 -24.92 4.10
CA GLY A 214 69.54 -26.19 4.05
C GLY A 214 70.93 -26.02 3.41
N ARG A 215 71.95 -26.63 4.04
CA ARG A 215 73.36 -26.61 3.63
C ARG A 215 73.58 -27.60 2.47
N SER A 216 74.15 -27.13 1.36
CA SER A 216 74.50 -27.95 0.19
C SER A 216 75.68 -28.89 0.50
N VAL A 217 75.49 -30.19 0.33
CA VAL A 217 76.58 -31.19 0.37
C VAL A 217 76.84 -31.64 -1.07
N ARG A 218 78.08 -31.41 -1.53
CA ARG A 218 78.57 -31.75 -2.88
C ARG A 218 78.98 -33.22 -2.91
N ALA A 219 78.41 -34.03 -3.81
CA ALA A 219 78.82 -35.41 -4.07
C ALA A 219 79.99 -35.45 -5.07
N PRO A 220 80.96 -36.39 -4.96
CA PRO A 220 82.07 -36.49 -5.90
C PRO A 220 81.70 -37.37 -7.12
N ALA A 221 82.27 -37.01 -8.27
CA ALA A 221 82.15 -37.72 -9.54
C ALA A 221 82.92 -39.05 -9.50
N ARG A 222 82.36 -40.11 -10.09
CA ARG A 222 83.09 -41.35 -10.38
C ARG A 222 82.95 -41.72 -11.85
N SER A 223 84.11 -41.89 -12.47
CA SER A 223 84.39 -42.32 -13.82
C SER A 223 83.87 -43.72 -14.12
N GLN A 224 83.53 -43.99 -15.39
CA GLN A 224 83.83 -45.28 -16.02
C GLN A 224 83.95 -45.14 -17.54
N SER A 225 85.13 -45.52 -18.01
CA SER A 225 85.52 -45.82 -19.38
C SER A 225 85.44 -47.34 -19.52
N ALA A 226 84.86 -47.85 -20.61
CA ALA A 226 85.40 -48.97 -21.40
C ALA A 226 84.47 -49.28 -22.57
N ARG A 227 85.11 -49.79 -23.63
CA ARG A 227 84.60 -50.17 -24.95
C ARG A 227 83.58 -51.28 -24.94
#